data_AF-A0A7Z7PUX3-F1
#
_entry.id   AF-A0A7Z7PUX3-F1
#
_cell.length_a   1.000
_cell.length_b   1.000
_cell.length_c   1.000
_cell.angle_alpha   90.00
_cell.angle_beta   90.00
_cell.angle_gamma   90.00
#
_symmetry.space_group_name_H-M   'P 1'
#
loop_
_entity.id
_entity.type
_entity.pdbx_description
1 polymer ?
#
loop_
_entity_poly.entity_id
_entity_poly.type
_entity_poly.pdbx_seq_one_letter_code
_entity_poly.pdbx_strand_id
1 'polypeptide(L)'
;MLRAAVANGTEIGRRAKAIMDRGELVPDDVVNQMVSDRIDQEDCRKGFILDGFPRTVAQAESLTAMLEQRGVKLDAVIELKVDQASLIERMEKRVADTLAAGGTARSDDNRETFARRLDEYRHKAAPLLNYYRRRGELVTIDGMQGMDVVMRDIENVLTT
;
A
#
# COMPACT_ATOMS: atom_id res chain seq x y z
N MET A 1 -5.43 6.83 -3.44
CA MET A 1 -5.26 8.12 -2.74
C MET A 1 -4.34 9.09 -3.49
N LEU A 2 -3.03 8.82 -3.61
CA LEU A 2 -2.07 9.71 -4.29
C LEU A 2 -2.49 10.11 -5.72
N ARG A 3 -2.82 9.14 -6.57
CA ARG A 3 -3.26 9.41 -7.95
C ARG A 3 -4.56 10.21 -8.03
N ALA A 4 -5.48 10.03 -7.09
CA ALA A 4 -6.72 10.80 -7.03
C ALA A 4 -6.44 12.26 -6.62
N ALA A 5 -5.54 12.49 -5.66
CA ALA A 5 -5.08 13.82 -5.30
C ALA A 5 -4.39 14.53 -6.48
N VAL A 6 -3.58 13.79 -7.25
CA VAL A 6 -2.96 14.27 -8.50
C VAL A 6 -4.03 14.64 -9.53
N ALA A 7 -5.01 13.77 -9.77
CA ALA A 7 -6.09 13.99 -10.74
C ALA A 7 -6.96 15.19 -10.38
N ASN A 8 -7.24 15.38 -9.09
CA ASN A 8 -8.01 16.51 -8.57
C ASN A 8 -7.18 17.81 -8.46
N GLY A 9 -5.88 17.77 -8.80
CA GLY A 9 -5.03 18.94 -8.79
C GLY A 9 -4.86 19.57 -7.41
N THR A 10 -4.95 18.81 -6.32
CA THR A 10 -4.71 19.35 -4.98
C THR A 10 -3.26 19.78 -4.82
N GLU A 11 -2.96 20.67 -3.87
CA GLU A 11 -1.60 21.12 -3.63
C GLU A 11 -0.65 19.95 -3.32
N ILE A 12 -1.10 19.04 -2.44
CA ILE A 12 -0.39 17.80 -2.14
C ILE A 12 -0.26 16.90 -3.37
N GLY A 13 -1.31 16.79 -4.18
CA GLY A 13 -1.30 16.04 -5.44
C GLY A 13 -0.24 16.54 -6.41
N ARG A 14 -0.09 17.86 -6.58
CA ARG A 14 0.95 18.46 -7.44
C ARG A 14 2.35 18.14 -6.93
N ARG A 15 2.60 18.28 -5.62
CA ARG A 15 3.89 17.93 -5.00
C ARG A 15 4.22 16.45 -5.20
N ALA A 16 3.25 15.57 -4.93
CA ALA A 16 3.41 14.13 -5.12
C ALA A 16 3.68 13.77 -6.58
N LYS A 17 2.95 14.38 -7.54
CA LYS A 17 3.14 14.12 -8.98
C LYS A 17 4.59 14.39 -9.41
N ALA A 18 5.14 15.55 -9.04
CA ALA A 18 6.48 15.93 -9.44
C ALA A 18 7.55 14.95 -8.93
N ILE A 19 7.37 14.39 -7.74
CA ILE A 19 8.27 13.40 -7.13
C ILE A 19 8.11 12.04 -7.83
N MET A 20 6.86 11.61 -8.06
CA MET A 20 6.54 10.36 -8.73
C MET A 20 7.02 10.33 -10.20
N ASP A 21 6.93 11.45 -10.92
CA ASP A 21 7.39 11.57 -12.31
C ASP A 21 8.91 11.40 -12.42
N ARG A 22 9.67 11.73 -11.37
CA ARG A 22 11.11 11.47 -11.26
C ARG A 22 11.45 10.04 -10.81
N GLY A 23 10.43 9.22 -10.57
CA GLY A 23 10.58 7.87 -10.03
C GLY A 23 11.00 7.84 -8.55
N GLU A 24 10.95 8.97 -7.85
CA GLU A 24 11.26 9.06 -6.42
C GLU A 24 10.05 8.65 -5.56
N LEU A 25 10.32 8.27 -4.31
CA LEU A 25 9.28 8.01 -3.33
C LEU A 25 8.79 9.32 -2.73
N VAL A 26 7.46 9.45 -2.58
CA VAL A 26 6.85 10.59 -1.89
C VAL A 26 7.29 10.58 -0.42
N PRO A 27 7.79 11.70 0.12
CA PRO A 27 8.21 11.83 1.51
C PRO A 27 7.15 11.40 2.53
N ASP A 28 7.61 10.84 3.65
CA ASP A 28 6.74 10.25 4.69
C ASP A 28 5.75 11.28 5.27
N ASP A 29 6.17 12.53 5.49
CA ASP A 29 5.32 13.61 6.00
C ASP A 29 4.13 13.91 5.09
N VAL A 30 4.37 13.96 3.77
CA VAL A 30 3.32 14.19 2.78
C VAL A 30 2.34 13.02 2.77
N VAL A 31 2.82 11.78 2.80
CA VAL A 31 1.95 10.59 2.80
C VAL A 31 1.13 10.51 4.09
N ASN A 32 1.75 10.75 5.25
CA ASN A 32 1.09 10.74 6.56
C ASN A 32 -0.06 11.75 6.60
N GLN A 33 0.16 12.99 6.12
CA GLN A 33 -0.91 13.99 6.06
C GLN A 33 -2.07 13.53 5.17
N MET A 34 -1.77 12.95 4.00
CA MET A 34 -2.82 12.45 3.11
C MET A 34 -3.65 11.34 3.74
N VAL A 35 -3.01 10.43 4.48
CA VAL A 35 -3.70 9.35 5.18
C VAL A 35 -4.58 9.91 6.30
N SER A 36 -4.06 10.88 7.08
CA SER A 36 -4.83 11.57 8.11
C SER A 36 -6.09 12.21 7.53
N ASP A 37 -5.94 13.06 6.50
CA ASP A 37 -7.07 13.75 5.86
C ASP A 37 -8.09 12.77 5.27
N ARG A 38 -7.61 11.60 4.81
CA ARG A 38 -8.47 10.58 4.21
C ARG A 38 -9.31 9.83 5.24
N ILE A 39 -8.72 9.49 6.39
CA ILE A 39 -9.39 8.77 7.48
C ILE A 39 -10.47 9.63 8.14
N ASP A 40 -10.33 10.96 8.10
CA ASP A 40 -11.30 11.89 8.68
C ASP A 40 -12.58 12.06 7.82
N GLN A 41 -12.65 11.46 6.63
CA GLN A 41 -13.84 11.52 5.77
C GLN A 41 -14.96 10.61 6.29
N GLU A 42 -16.21 11.00 6.00
CA GLU A 42 -17.40 10.36 6.56
C GLU A 42 -17.51 8.87 6.21
N ASP A 43 -17.05 8.46 5.03
CA ASP A 43 -17.08 7.08 4.58
C ASP A 43 -16.10 6.16 5.34
N CYS A 44 -15.08 6.72 5.99
CA CYS A 44 -14.13 6.00 6.82
C CYS A 44 -14.61 5.76 8.27
N ARG A 45 -15.78 6.30 8.65
CA ARG A 45 -16.32 6.14 10.02
C ARG A 45 -16.63 4.69 10.40
N LYS A 46 -16.89 3.83 9.42
CA LYS A 46 -17.16 2.40 9.64
C LYS A 46 -15.88 1.55 9.69
N GLY A 47 -14.71 2.18 9.48
CA GLY A 47 -13.44 1.50 9.26
C GLY A 47 -12.87 1.83 7.89
N PHE A 48 -11.65 1.36 7.67
CA PHE A 48 -10.90 1.62 6.46
C PHE A 48 -9.89 0.50 6.22
N ILE A 49 -9.46 0.35 4.96
CA ILE A 49 -8.36 -0.53 4.57
C ILE A 49 -7.25 0.36 4.01
N LEU A 50 -6.07 0.30 4.63
CA LEU A 50 -4.89 0.98 4.12
C LEU A 50 -4.12 0.04 3.19
N ASP A 51 -4.21 0.29 1.89
CA ASP A 51 -3.48 -0.46 0.87
C ASP A 51 -2.18 0.27 0.49
N GLY A 52 -1.04 -0.39 0.75
CA GLY A 52 0.29 0.11 0.41
C GLY A 52 0.83 1.22 1.32
N PHE A 53 0.24 1.41 2.50
CA PHE A 53 0.74 2.25 3.59
C PHE A 53 0.45 1.56 4.94
N PRO A 54 1.37 1.57 5.90
CA PRO A 54 2.71 2.16 5.84
C PRO A 54 3.72 1.31 5.06
N ARG A 55 4.86 1.91 4.70
CA ARG A 55 6.00 1.27 3.99
C ARG A 55 7.32 1.38 4.76
N THR A 56 7.37 2.19 5.81
CA THR A 56 8.53 2.36 6.68
C THR A 56 8.09 2.24 8.14
N VAL A 57 9.03 1.95 9.05
CA VAL A 57 8.74 1.92 10.49
C VAL A 57 8.31 3.31 10.99
N ALA A 58 8.92 4.39 10.50
CA ALA A 58 8.54 5.75 10.86
C ALA A 58 7.09 6.10 10.48
N GLN A 59 6.64 5.64 9.30
CA GLN A 59 5.24 5.76 8.89
C GLN A 59 4.32 4.93 9.81
N ALA A 60 4.73 3.73 10.22
CA ALA A 60 3.94 2.88 11.12
C ALA A 60 3.79 3.48 12.52
N GLU A 61 4.85 4.07 13.06
CA GLU A 61 4.81 4.81 14.33
C GLU A 61 3.91 6.04 14.22
N SER A 62 4.00 6.78 13.11
CA SER A 62 3.13 7.93 12.83
C SER A 62 1.66 7.52 12.72
N LEU A 63 1.37 6.43 12.00
CA LEU A 63 0.04 5.84 11.88
C LEU A 63 -0.50 5.44 13.26
N THR A 64 0.31 4.76 14.07
CA THR A 64 -0.07 4.32 15.42
C THR A 64 -0.47 5.52 16.28
N ALA A 65 0.37 6.55 16.37
CA ALA A 65 0.08 7.76 17.13
C ALA A 65 -1.19 8.48 16.63
N MET A 66 -1.35 8.56 15.31
CA MET A 66 -2.50 9.19 14.67
C MET A 66 -3.82 8.46 14.95
N LEU A 67 -3.80 7.12 15.00
CA LEU A 67 -4.98 6.32 15.34
C LEU A 67 -5.30 6.37 16.84
N GLU A 68 -4.28 6.31 17.71
CA GLU A 68 -4.43 6.44 19.16
C GLU A 68 -5.07 7.78 19.55
N GLN A 69 -4.66 8.88 18.93
CA GLN A 69 -5.27 10.21 19.13
C GLN A 69 -6.77 10.25 18.77
N ARG A 70 -7.20 9.40 17.83
CA ARG A 70 -8.60 9.28 17.41
C ARG A 70 -9.39 8.25 18.22
N GLY A 71 -8.74 7.55 19.15
CA GLY A 71 -9.34 6.40 19.84
C GLY A 71 -9.68 5.25 18.89
N VAL A 72 -9.02 5.18 17.73
CA VAL A 72 -9.18 4.10 16.74
C VAL A 72 -8.08 3.09 16.98
N LYS A 73 -8.44 1.81 17.00
CA LYS A 73 -7.48 0.71 17.06
C LYS A 73 -7.25 0.16 15.65
N LEU A 74 -6.02 -0.25 15.37
CA LEU A 74 -5.73 -1.07 14.19
C LEU A 74 -6.10 -2.52 14.49
N ASP A 75 -7.04 -3.09 13.74
CA ASP A 75 -7.52 -4.45 13.98
C ASP A 75 -6.54 -5.52 13.50
N ALA A 76 -5.99 -5.34 12.29
CA ALA A 76 -5.05 -6.28 11.69
C ALA A 76 -4.10 -5.61 10.70
N VAL A 77 -2.91 -6.18 10.56
CA VAL A 77 -1.99 -5.96 9.45
C VAL A 77 -1.85 -7.26 8.68
N ILE A 78 -2.26 -7.26 7.42
CA ILE A 78 -2.25 -8.46 6.58
C ILE A 78 -1.08 -8.40 5.60
N GLU A 79 -0.16 -9.35 5.72
CA GLU A 79 0.92 -9.59 4.76
C GLU A 79 0.50 -10.66 3.77
N LEU A 80 0.41 -10.32 2.48
CA LEU A 80 0.28 -11.30 1.41
C LEU A 80 1.67 -11.75 0.96
N LYS A 81 2.06 -12.95 1.37
CA LYS A 81 3.35 -13.53 1.01
C LYS A 81 3.29 -14.11 -0.41
N VAL A 82 4.16 -13.65 -1.29
CA VAL A 82 4.20 -14.03 -2.70
C VAL A 82 5.62 -14.19 -3.22
N ASP A 83 5.78 -15.02 -4.24
CA ASP A 83 7.05 -15.23 -4.91
C ASP A 83 7.41 -14.07 -5.84
N GLN A 84 8.68 -13.67 -5.79
CA GLN A 84 9.19 -12.54 -6.58
C GLN A 84 9.00 -12.74 -8.09
N ALA A 85 9.24 -13.95 -8.61
CA ALA A 85 9.13 -14.23 -10.04
C ALA A 85 7.69 -13.97 -10.54
N SER A 86 6.71 -14.42 -9.76
CA SER A 86 5.29 -14.26 -10.07
C SER A 86 4.83 -12.80 -10.01
N LEU A 87 5.51 -11.93 -9.24
CA LEU A 87 5.20 -10.51 -9.23
C LEU A 87 5.52 -9.81 -10.56
N ILE A 88 6.61 -10.21 -11.23
CA ILE A 88 6.99 -9.66 -12.55
C ILE A 88 5.95 -10.09 -13.58
N GLU A 89 5.60 -11.37 -13.63
CA GLU A 89 4.57 -11.89 -14.53
C GLU A 89 3.23 -11.19 -14.33
N ARG A 90 2.83 -10.93 -13.07
CA ARG A 90 1.60 -10.20 -12.76
C ARG A 90 1.66 -8.74 -13.22
N MET A 91 2.81 -8.07 -13.13
CA MET A 91 2.98 -6.72 -13.67
C MET A 91 2.82 -6.72 -15.19
N GLU A 92 3.47 -7.64 -15.89
CA GLU A 92 3.39 -7.75 -17.35
C GLU A 92 1.97 -8.05 -17.82
N LYS A 93 1.29 -8.98 -17.13
CA LYS A 93 -0.12 -9.28 -17.39
C LYS A 93 -1.00 -8.05 -17.19
N ARG A 94 -0.80 -7.28 -16.12
CA ARG A 94 -1.55 -6.04 -15.88
C ARG A 94 -1.37 -5.03 -17.02
N VAL A 95 -0.15 -4.88 -17.53
CA VAL A 95 0.13 -4.00 -18.68
C VAL A 95 -0.62 -4.50 -19.91
N ALA A 96 -0.51 -5.80 -20.22
CA ALA A 96 -1.19 -6.41 -21.36
C ALA A 96 -2.71 -6.25 -21.28
N ASP A 97 -3.32 -6.55 -20.14
CA ASP A 97 -4.77 -6.42 -19.92
C ASP A 97 -5.23 -4.95 -20.04
N THR A 98 -4.43 -4.00 -19.54
CA THR A 98 -4.73 -2.56 -19.65
C THR A 98 -4.73 -2.10 -21.10
N LEU A 99 -3.73 -2.53 -21.88
CA LEU A 99 -3.62 -2.19 -23.30
C LEU A 99 -4.74 -2.87 -24.11
N ALA A 100 -5.08 -4.12 -23.80
CA ALA A 100 -6.18 -4.85 -24.44
C ALA A 100 -7.55 -4.20 -24.18
N ALA A 101 -7.73 -3.58 -23.00
CA ALA A 101 -8.92 -2.81 -22.67
C ALA A 101 -8.93 -1.39 -23.29
N GLY A 102 -7.94 -1.02 -24.12
CA GLY A 102 -7.82 0.30 -24.73
C GLY A 102 -7.33 1.39 -23.78
N GLY A 103 -6.83 1.03 -22.61
CA GLY A 103 -6.23 1.94 -21.64
C GLY A 103 -4.74 2.18 -21.90
N THR A 104 -4.19 3.18 -21.21
CA THR A 104 -2.75 3.48 -21.25
C THR A 104 -2.05 2.80 -20.08
N ALA A 105 -0.97 2.07 -20.37
CA ALA A 105 -0.10 1.52 -19.33
C ALA A 105 0.44 2.65 -18.44
N ARG A 106 0.64 2.34 -17.15
CA ARG A 106 1.19 3.32 -16.22
C ARG A 106 2.65 3.59 -16.59
N SER A 107 3.10 4.84 -16.45
CA SER A 107 4.48 5.23 -16.78
C SER A 107 5.54 4.44 -15.99
N ASP A 108 5.16 3.92 -14.82
CA ASP A 108 5.99 3.16 -13.89
C ASP A 108 5.86 1.64 -13.98
N ASP A 109 5.00 1.11 -14.86
CA ASP A 109 4.83 -0.33 -15.09
C ASP A 109 5.87 -0.86 -16.11
N ASN A 110 7.15 -0.80 -15.75
CA ASN A 110 8.25 -1.36 -16.54
C ASN A 110 9.22 -2.18 -15.66
N ARG A 111 9.97 -3.12 -16.27
CA ARG A 111 10.85 -4.06 -15.55
C ARG A 111 11.90 -3.37 -14.68
N GLU A 112 12.54 -2.31 -15.18
CA GLU A 112 13.57 -1.58 -14.45
C GLU A 112 13.01 -0.91 -13.19
N THR A 113 11.90 -0.19 -13.34
CA THR A 113 11.20 0.47 -12.23
C THR A 113 10.68 -0.56 -11.24
N PHE A 114 10.21 -1.70 -11.71
CA PHE A 114 9.74 -2.80 -10.87
C PHE A 114 10.87 -3.41 -10.03
N ALA A 115 12.02 -3.71 -10.65
CA ALA A 115 13.18 -4.26 -9.96
C ALA A 115 13.66 -3.33 -8.85
N ARG A 116 13.80 -2.03 -9.16
CA ARG A 116 14.18 -1.01 -8.17
C ARG A 116 13.18 -0.92 -7.02
N ARG A 117 11.87 -0.90 -7.31
CA ARG A 117 10.83 -0.85 -6.29
C ARG A 117 10.79 -2.07 -5.40
N LEU A 118 11.03 -3.25 -5.96
CA LEU A 118 11.07 -4.48 -5.18
C LEU A 118 12.29 -4.52 -4.26
N ASP A 119 13.43 -4.02 -4.71
CA ASP A 119 14.62 -3.87 -3.89
C ASP A 119 14.40 -2.86 -2.75
N GLU A 120 13.83 -1.69 -3.05
CA GLU A 120 13.43 -0.69 -2.04
C GLU A 120 12.41 -1.28 -1.04
N TYR A 121 11.43 -2.06 -1.52
CA TYR A 121 10.48 -2.75 -0.66
C TYR A 121 11.19 -3.70 0.30
N ARG A 122 12.15 -4.51 -0.16
CA ARG A 122 12.89 -5.44 0.72
C ARG A 122 13.62 -4.72 1.85
N HIS A 123 14.33 -3.66 1.51
CA HIS A 123 15.12 -2.91 2.49
C HIS A 123 14.25 -2.18 3.53
N LYS A 124 13.05 -1.73 3.14
CA LYS A 124 12.18 -0.91 4.00
C LYS A 124 11.04 -1.69 4.67
N ALA A 125 10.44 -2.66 3.97
CA ALA A 125 9.30 -3.43 4.46
C ALA A 125 9.69 -4.56 5.40
N ALA A 126 10.88 -5.18 5.26
CA ALA A 126 11.29 -6.24 6.19
C ALA A 126 11.39 -5.74 7.67
N PRO A 127 11.96 -4.54 7.94
CA PRO A 127 11.88 -3.93 9.27
C PRO A 127 10.43 -3.67 9.73
N LEU A 128 9.56 -3.25 8.81
CA LEU A 128 8.14 -2.97 9.09
C LEU A 128 7.35 -4.23 9.49
N LEU A 129 7.56 -5.34 8.79
CA LEU A 129 6.94 -6.62 9.15
C LEU A 129 7.38 -7.07 10.53
N ASN A 130 8.67 -6.92 10.86
CA ASN A 130 9.16 -7.22 12.20
C ASN A 130 8.58 -6.30 13.28
N TYR A 131 8.33 -5.03 12.97
CA TYR A 131 7.65 -4.09 13.86
C TYR A 131 6.25 -4.60 14.22
N TYR A 132 5.41 -4.90 13.23
CA TYR A 132 4.04 -5.38 13.48
C TYR A 132 3.98 -6.78 14.08
N ARG A 133 4.92 -7.66 13.72
CA ARG A 133 5.04 -9.00 14.33
C ARG A 133 5.28 -8.92 15.83
N ARG A 134 6.15 -8.01 16.30
CA ARG A 134 6.41 -7.83 17.74
C ARG A 134 5.20 -7.26 18.50
N ARG A 135 4.32 -6.53 17.82
CA ARG A 135 3.08 -5.98 18.39
C ARG A 135 1.93 -7.00 18.42
N GLY A 136 2.08 -8.14 17.75
CA GLY A 136 1.01 -9.13 17.62
C GLY A 136 -0.10 -8.72 16.65
N GLU A 137 0.13 -7.72 15.81
CA GLU A 137 -0.84 -7.15 14.86
C GLU A 137 -0.71 -7.77 13.46
N LEU A 138 0.41 -8.45 13.17
CA LEU A 138 0.71 -9.01 11.85
C LEU A 138 0.12 -10.41 11.68
N VAL A 139 -0.65 -10.59 10.61
CA VAL A 139 -1.06 -11.90 10.09
C VAL A 139 -0.53 -12.08 8.68
N THR A 140 0.15 -13.21 8.42
CA THR A 140 0.68 -13.55 7.11
C THR A 140 -0.24 -14.56 6.42
N ILE A 141 -0.64 -14.26 5.19
CA ILE A 141 -1.47 -15.11 4.32
C ILE A 141 -0.65 -15.50 3.08
N ASP A 142 -0.84 -16.73 2.59
CA ASP A 142 -0.21 -17.19 1.35
C ASP A 142 -0.92 -16.58 0.12
N GLY A 143 -0.30 -15.56 -0.48
CA GLY A 143 -0.82 -14.88 -1.66
C GLY A 143 -0.61 -15.65 -2.98
N MET A 144 0.02 -16.83 -2.93
CA MET A 144 0.21 -17.70 -4.09
C MET A 144 -0.99 -18.59 -4.37
N GLN A 145 -1.96 -18.66 -3.46
CA GLN A 145 -3.17 -19.44 -3.61
C GLN A 145 -4.17 -18.78 -4.58
N GLY A 146 -5.22 -19.53 -4.94
CA GLY A 146 -6.34 -19.00 -5.73
C GLY A 146 -7.07 -17.87 -5.00
N MET A 147 -7.64 -16.92 -5.76
CA MET A 147 -8.29 -15.72 -5.20
C MET A 147 -9.35 -16.04 -4.15
N ASP A 148 -10.15 -17.08 -4.36
CA ASP A 148 -11.21 -17.49 -3.42
C ASP A 148 -10.63 -17.97 -2.08
N VAL A 149 -9.46 -18.63 -2.12
CA VAL A 149 -8.78 -19.10 -0.92
C VAL A 149 -8.19 -17.92 -0.16
N VAL A 150 -7.49 -17.01 -0.86
CA VAL A 150 -6.92 -15.80 -0.27
C VAL A 150 -8.01 -14.93 0.35
N MET A 151 -9.15 -14.76 -0.32
CA MET A 151 -10.29 -14.01 0.19
C MET A 151 -10.80 -14.60 1.50
N ARG A 152 -11.03 -15.90 1.53
CA ARG A 152 -11.50 -16.60 2.73
C ARG A 152 -10.50 -16.48 3.89
N ASP A 153 -9.21 -16.55 3.61
CA ASP A 153 -8.19 -16.40 4.65
C ASP A 153 -8.17 -14.98 5.21
N ILE A 154 -8.39 -13.96 4.38
CA ILE A 154 -8.55 -12.57 4.84
C ILE A 154 -9.81 -12.43 5.71
N GLU A 155 -10.94 -13.01 5.29
CA GLU A 155 -12.19 -12.97 6.07
C GLU A 155 -12.03 -13.60 7.44
N ASN A 156 -11.32 -14.74 7.55
CA ASN A 156 -11.04 -15.39 8.82
C ASN A 156 -10.23 -14.48 9.77
N VAL A 157 -9.29 -13.70 9.24
CA VAL A 157 -8.52 -12.74 10.04
C VAL A 157 -9.40 -11.61 10.57
N LEU A 158 -10.34 -11.12 9.76
CA LEU A 158 -11.18 -9.97 10.11
C LEU A 158 -12.42 -10.31 10.97
N THR A 159 -12.72 -11.60 11.13
CA THR A 159 -13.88 -12.09 11.89
C THR A 159 -13.54 -12.65 13.26
N THR A 160 -12.27 -12.58 13.67
CA THR A 160 -11.75 -13.00 14.99
C THR A 160 -11.81 -11.85 15.99
#